data_AF-A0AAE0BN34-F1
#
_entry.id   AF-A0AAE0BN34-F1
#
_cell.length_a   1.000
_cell.length_b   1.000
_cell.length_c   1.000
_cell.angle_alpha   90.00
_cell.angle_beta   90.00
_cell.angle_gamma   90.00
#
_symmetry.space_group_name_H-M   'P 1'
#
loop_
_entity.id
_entity.type
_entity.pdbx_description
1 polymer ?
#
loop_
_entity_poly.entity_id
_entity_poly.type
_entity_poly.pdbx_seq_one_letter_code
_entity_poly.pdbx_strand_id
1 'polypeptide(L)'
;MRDSRHGKKQEYRKAFKTWFGRSKDDAALALEQRGFNVAVFERDDHFSQRKQGYGLTLVYNESGPLAELGLLKLCAKEDTPSRSHYVFDSGGSILGYFGNSFPLPQVALPQRGNLRIPRQALRKMLLDRLHAGTVRWGHRLMGYEEHPDAAGVSLTFENGSVEQAALLVGADGVNSLIRTHKTLDPLKYLGVMIILGLAPYRHALLDERGFYTLDGTHRLFTMPFSKGTESEPPTIMWQLSFTGLDEQQARQLAAQGSAGLVQEVLERVRALGE
;
A
#
# COMPACT_ATOMS: atom_id res chain seq x y z
N MET A 1 -30.57 -56.42 6.11
CA MET A 1 -29.48 -56.19 7.08
C MET A 1 -28.43 -55.32 6.39
N ARG A 2 -28.01 -54.26 7.07
CA ARG A 2 -27.32 -53.08 6.51
C ARG A 2 -25.86 -53.38 6.15
N ASP A 3 -25.49 -53.03 4.93
CA ASP A 3 -24.11 -52.89 4.45
C ASP A 3 -23.60 -51.49 4.85
N SER A 4 -22.74 -51.42 5.86
CA SER A 4 -22.18 -50.15 6.38
C SER A 4 -20.79 -49.90 5.78
N ARG A 5 -20.76 -49.36 4.56
CA ARG A 5 -19.56 -48.72 3.99
C ARG A 5 -19.22 -47.48 4.80
N HIS A 6 -18.14 -47.56 5.57
CA HIS A 6 -17.47 -46.42 6.19
C HIS A 6 -16.84 -45.54 5.10
N GLY A 7 -17.56 -44.48 4.70
CA GLY A 7 -17.00 -43.42 3.87
C GLY A 7 -15.94 -42.64 4.65
N LYS A 8 -14.70 -42.66 4.14
CA LYS A 8 -13.63 -41.76 4.59
C LYS A 8 -14.12 -40.31 4.45
N LYS A 9 -14.10 -39.54 5.54
CA LYS A 9 -14.27 -38.08 5.50
C LYS A 9 -13.08 -37.50 4.71
N GLN A 10 -13.32 -37.13 3.45
CA GLN A 10 -12.43 -36.24 2.71
C GLN A 10 -12.47 -34.86 3.37
N GLU A 11 -11.34 -34.43 3.91
CA GLU A 11 -11.11 -33.05 4.35
C GLU A 11 -11.09 -32.15 3.11
N TYR A 12 -12.24 -31.61 2.74
CA TYR A 12 -12.31 -30.60 1.68
C TYR A 12 -11.84 -29.25 2.24
N ARG A 13 -10.63 -28.83 1.86
CA ARG A 13 -10.11 -27.47 2.06
C ARG A 13 -10.80 -26.52 1.09
N LYS A 14 -11.85 -25.82 1.54
CA LYS A 14 -12.64 -24.90 0.72
C LYS A 14 -12.09 -23.47 0.74
N ALA A 15 -11.12 -23.09 -0.08
CA ALA A 15 -10.63 -21.70 -0.08
C ALA A 15 -11.60 -20.73 -0.80
N PHE A 16 -11.91 -19.61 -0.15
CA PHE A 16 -12.75 -18.52 -0.69
C PHE A 16 -11.94 -17.25 -0.93
N LYS A 17 -12.37 -16.51 -1.96
CA LYS A 17 -11.91 -15.19 -2.42
C LYS A 17 -12.22 -14.09 -1.39
N THR A 18 -11.25 -13.22 -1.09
CA THR A 18 -11.56 -11.84 -0.68
C THR A 18 -10.55 -10.85 -1.27
N TRP A 19 -11.08 -9.67 -1.60
CA TRP A 19 -10.40 -8.49 -2.12
C TRP A 19 -10.55 -7.42 -1.04
N PHE A 20 -9.47 -6.81 -0.57
CA PHE A 20 -9.32 -5.42 -0.09
C PHE A 20 -7.93 -5.30 0.56
N GLY A 21 -7.06 -4.40 0.06
CA GLY A 21 -5.85 -4.01 0.78
C GLY A 21 -4.48 -4.08 0.07
N ARG A 22 -4.35 -4.30 -1.25
CA ARG A 22 -3.06 -4.25 -2.03
C ARG A 22 -1.88 -5.08 -1.48
N SER A 23 -2.08 -5.90 -0.46
CA SER A 23 -1.05 -6.60 0.27
C SER A 23 -1.48 -8.06 0.41
N LYS A 24 -0.55 -8.97 0.17
CA LYS A 24 -0.74 -10.40 0.35
C LYS A 24 -1.00 -10.78 1.82
N ASP A 25 -0.54 -9.95 2.75
CA ASP A 25 -0.64 -10.20 4.19
C ASP A 25 -2.10 -10.06 4.68
N ASP A 26 -2.88 -9.14 4.08
CA ASP A 26 -4.31 -8.94 4.38
C ASP A 26 -5.13 -10.16 3.96
N ALA A 27 -4.86 -10.68 2.75
CA ALA A 27 -5.51 -11.87 2.23
C ALA A 27 -5.14 -13.11 3.06
N ALA A 28 -3.88 -13.22 3.45
CA ALA A 28 -3.41 -14.29 4.32
C ALA A 28 -4.11 -14.26 5.69
N LEU A 29 -4.17 -13.09 6.32
CA LEU A 29 -4.84 -12.91 7.61
C LEU A 29 -6.33 -13.26 7.53
N ALA A 30 -7.02 -12.79 6.49
CA ALA A 30 -8.43 -13.10 6.27
C ALA A 30 -8.68 -14.60 6.08
N LEU A 31 -7.75 -15.32 5.46
CA LEU A 31 -7.81 -16.78 5.26
C LEU A 31 -7.49 -17.54 6.55
N GLU A 32 -6.48 -17.12 7.31
CA GLU A 32 -6.16 -17.72 8.61
C GLU A 32 -7.32 -17.56 9.61
N GLN A 33 -7.97 -16.38 9.65
CA GLN A 33 -9.18 -16.15 10.46
C GLN A 33 -10.35 -17.09 10.10
N ARG A 34 -10.34 -17.67 8.89
CA ARG A 34 -11.33 -18.64 8.41
C ARG A 34 -10.86 -20.10 8.58
N GLY A 35 -9.71 -20.33 9.21
CA GLY A 35 -9.17 -21.64 9.52
C GLY A 35 -8.42 -22.31 8.37
N PHE A 36 -8.00 -21.56 7.34
CA PHE A 36 -7.14 -22.12 6.29
C PHE A 36 -5.69 -22.23 6.75
N ASN A 37 -5.01 -23.28 6.29
CA ASN A 37 -3.56 -23.35 6.34
C ASN A 37 -2.99 -22.49 5.20
N VAL A 38 -2.31 -21.40 5.54
CA VAL A 38 -1.83 -20.39 4.60
C VAL A 38 -0.31 -20.31 4.66
N ALA A 39 0.32 -20.19 3.50
CA ALA A 39 1.72 -19.79 3.39
C ALA A 39 1.81 -18.57 2.47
N VAL A 40 2.60 -17.58 2.89
CA VAL A 40 2.90 -16.37 2.13
C VAL A 40 4.36 -16.41 1.74
N PHE A 41 4.64 -16.45 0.44
CA PHE A 41 6.00 -16.39 -0.06
C PHE A 41 6.40 -14.94 -0.37
N GLU A 42 7.52 -14.48 0.15
CA GLU A 42 8.08 -13.14 -0.07
C GLU A 42 9.48 -13.24 -0.64
N ARG A 43 9.76 -12.43 -1.66
CA ARG A 43 11.08 -12.38 -2.31
C ARG A 43 12.12 -11.65 -1.48
N ASP A 44 11.69 -10.71 -0.63
CA ASP A 44 12.57 -10.05 0.32
C ASP A 44 13.03 -11.08 1.39
N ASP A 45 14.24 -10.94 1.90
CA ASP A 45 14.88 -11.81 2.90
C ASP A 45 14.35 -11.57 4.31
N HIS A 46 13.84 -10.37 4.57
CA HIS A 46 13.30 -9.98 5.88
C HIS A 46 12.46 -8.70 5.77
N PHE A 47 11.63 -8.44 6.78
CA PHE A 47 10.66 -7.34 6.81
C PHE A 47 11.26 -5.95 6.50
N SER A 48 12.45 -5.66 7.05
CA SER A 48 13.10 -4.35 7.00
C SER A 48 13.99 -4.12 5.76
N GLN A 49 14.13 -5.10 4.85
CA GLN A 49 15.00 -4.96 3.67
C GLN A 49 14.67 -3.74 2.83
N ARG A 50 13.38 -3.41 2.71
CA ARG A 50 12.91 -2.22 2.00
C ARG A 50 12.46 -1.16 2.97
N LYS A 51 13.00 0.05 2.82
CA LYS A 51 12.45 1.26 3.44
C LYS A 51 11.20 1.72 2.65
N GLN A 52 10.08 0.99 2.75
CA GLN A 52 8.81 1.35 2.08
C GLN A 52 8.18 2.60 2.73
N GLY A 53 8.71 3.79 2.42
CA GLY A 53 8.43 5.05 3.12
C GLY A 53 7.44 5.97 2.42
N TYR A 54 6.14 5.64 2.45
CA TYR A 54 5.10 6.60 2.12
C TYR A 54 3.84 6.39 2.98
N GLY A 55 3.04 7.44 3.12
CA GLY A 55 1.80 7.43 3.88
C GLY A 55 0.63 6.84 3.09
N LEU A 56 -0.23 6.09 3.77
CA LEU A 56 -1.48 5.57 3.23
C LEU A 56 -2.65 6.35 3.84
N THR A 57 -3.60 6.73 3.00
CA THR A 57 -4.91 7.22 3.43
C THR A 57 -5.87 6.04 3.43
N LEU A 58 -6.34 5.64 4.62
CA LEU A 58 -7.30 4.56 4.80
C LEU A 58 -8.62 5.11 5.32
N VAL A 59 -9.73 4.54 4.88
CA VAL A 59 -11.05 4.94 5.38
C VAL A 59 -11.26 4.33 6.77
N TYR A 60 -11.65 5.16 7.75
CA TYR A 60 -12.11 4.65 9.04
C TYR A 60 -13.56 4.17 8.88
N ASN A 61 -13.76 2.86 8.91
CA ASN A 61 -15.09 2.25 8.80
C ASN A 61 -15.18 1.06 9.76
N GLU A 62 -16.06 1.15 10.74
CA GLU A 62 -16.27 0.12 11.77
C GLU A 62 -16.90 -1.17 11.25
N SER A 63 -17.49 -1.11 10.05
CA SER A 63 -17.98 -2.28 9.31
C SER A 63 -17.12 -2.56 8.07
N GLY A 64 -15.91 -2.03 8.00
CA GLY A 64 -15.00 -2.16 6.86
C GLY A 64 -13.92 -3.23 7.04
N PRO A 65 -13.10 -3.48 6.01
CA PRO A 65 -12.09 -4.54 6.01
C PRO A 65 -11.09 -4.44 7.18
N LEU A 66 -10.68 -3.24 7.55
CA LEU A 66 -9.78 -3.05 8.70
C LEU A 66 -10.44 -3.48 10.03
N ALA A 67 -11.75 -3.30 10.16
CA ALA A 67 -12.48 -3.74 11.35
C ALA A 67 -12.60 -5.27 11.38
N GLU A 68 -12.92 -5.88 10.24
CA GLU A 68 -12.99 -7.35 10.09
C GLU A 68 -11.64 -8.03 10.36
N LEU A 69 -10.53 -7.43 9.90
CA LEU A 69 -9.17 -7.89 10.21
C LEU A 69 -8.75 -7.56 11.66
N GLY A 70 -9.58 -6.84 12.42
CA GLY A 70 -9.29 -6.40 13.79
C GLY A 70 -8.15 -5.37 13.88
N LEU A 71 -7.83 -4.68 12.79
CA LEU A 71 -6.74 -3.71 12.67
C LEU A 71 -7.20 -2.26 12.83
N LEU A 72 -8.48 -1.96 12.67
CA LEU A 72 -8.99 -0.58 12.65
C LEU A 72 -8.53 0.26 13.85
N LYS A 73 -8.66 -0.28 15.06
CA LYS A 73 -8.24 0.40 16.30
C LYS A 73 -6.71 0.56 16.41
N LEU A 74 -5.93 -0.35 15.83
CA LEU A 74 -4.47 -0.23 15.77
C LEU A 74 -4.05 0.84 14.78
N CYS A 75 -4.62 0.84 13.57
CA CYS A 75 -4.41 1.89 12.57
C CYS A 75 -4.80 3.26 13.12
N ALA A 76 -5.88 3.34 13.89
CA ALA A 76 -6.32 4.55 14.56
C ALA A 76 -5.32 5.08 15.62
N LYS A 77 -4.47 4.23 16.22
CA LYS A 77 -3.43 4.70 17.16
C LYS A 77 -2.24 5.31 16.41
N GLU A 78 -1.87 4.73 15.27
CA GLU A 78 -0.78 5.20 14.40
C GLU A 78 -1.18 6.35 13.47
N ASP A 79 -2.43 6.79 13.53
CA ASP A 79 -2.95 7.87 12.71
C ASP A 79 -2.19 9.18 12.94
N THR A 80 -1.74 9.80 11.85
CA THR A 80 -1.16 11.15 11.81
C THR A 80 -2.18 12.09 11.14
N PRO A 81 -3.08 12.73 11.92
CA PRO A 81 -4.28 13.34 11.35
C PRO A 81 -3.97 14.41 10.30
N SER A 82 -4.76 14.43 9.23
CA SER A 82 -4.86 15.57 8.32
C SER A 82 -6.32 16.07 8.35
N ARG A 83 -6.55 17.13 9.11
CA ARG A 83 -7.89 17.65 9.46
C ARG A 83 -8.43 18.60 8.40
N SER A 84 -7.58 19.35 7.72
CA SER A 84 -7.98 20.27 6.65
C SER A 84 -7.00 20.26 5.50
N HIS A 85 -7.52 20.57 4.32
CA HIS A 85 -6.78 20.56 3.08
C HIS A 85 -7.06 21.84 2.33
N TYR A 86 -6.01 22.44 1.77
CA TYR A 86 -6.08 23.66 0.98
C TYR A 86 -5.50 23.39 -0.40
N VAL A 87 -6.20 23.89 -1.43
CA VAL A 87 -5.78 23.83 -2.82
C VAL A 87 -5.47 25.25 -3.27
N PHE A 88 -4.28 25.44 -3.79
CA PHE A 88 -3.76 26.70 -4.30
C PHE A 88 -3.47 26.60 -5.78
N ASP A 89 -3.59 27.73 -6.49
CA ASP A 89 -2.91 27.92 -7.76
C ASP A 89 -1.41 28.20 -7.54
N SER A 90 -0.66 28.33 -8.63
CA SER A 90 0.78 28.67 -8.59
C SER A 90 1.05 30.09 -8.05
N GLY A 91 0.08 31.00 -8.12
CA GLY A 91 0.18 32.36 -7.57
C GLY A 91 -0.11 32.44 -6.06
N GLY A 92 -0.52 31.32 -5.43
CA GLY A 92 -0.86 31.26 -4.01
C GLY A 92 -2.32 31.64 -3.70
N SER A 93 -3.17 31.82 -4.71
CA SER A 93 -4.61 32.01 -4.48
C SER A 93 -5.28 30.70 -4.11
N ILE A 94 -6.23 30.75 -3.18
CA ILE A 94 -6.99 29.55 -2.78
C ILE A 94 -8.01 29.22 -3.87
N LEU A 95 -7.85 28.04 -4.48
CA LEU A 95 -8.82 27.45 -5.41
C LEU A 95 -9.93 26.69 -4.67
N GLY A 96 -9.62 26.16 -3.48
CA GLY A 96 -10.61 25.43 -2.68
C GLY A 96 -10.03 24.91 -1.38
N TYR A 97 -10.92 24.47 -0.49
CA TYR A 97 -10.55 23.88 0.79
C TYR A 97 -11.58 22.84 1.24
N PHE A 98 -11.14 21.84 2.01
CA PHE A 98 -12.03 20.79 2.53
C PHE A 98 -11.46 20.14 3.81
N GLY A 99 -12.34 19.52 4.60
CA GLY A 99 -12.01 18.82 5.83
C GLY A 99 -12.72 19.37 7.07
N ASN A 100 -12.38 18.82 8.23
CA ASN A 100 -13.10 19.02 9.49
C ASN A 100 -12.81 20.37 10.17
N SER A 101 -11.81 21.12 9.70
CA SER A 101 -11.56 22.49 10.19
C SER A 101 -12.52 23.52 9.60
N PHE A 102 -13.39 23.13 8.65
CA PHE A 102 -14.39 23.99 8.04
C PHE A 102 -15.79 23.56 8.51
N PRO A 103 -16.61 24.48 9.05
CA PRO A 103 -17.91 24.13 9.59
C PRO A 103 -18.83 23.61 8.48
N LEU A 104 -19.31 22.38 8.63
CA LEU A 104 -20.41 21.86 7.80
C LEU A 104 -21.74 22.32 8.39
N PRO A 105 -22.66 22.90 7.59
CA PRO A 105 -24.00 23.16 8.06
C PRO A 105 -24.73 21.82 8.28
N GLN A 106 -24.95 21.47 9.55
CA GLN A 106 -25.94 20.49 10.03
C GLN A 106 -25.74 18.98 9.78
N VAL A 107 -24.57 18.40 10.08
CA VAL A 107 -24.53 16.98 10.49
C VAL A 107 -23.56 16.79 11.65
N ALA A 108 -24.12 16.56 12.84
CA ALA A 108 -23.38 16.06 13.98
C ALA A 108 -23.37 14.52 13.93
N LEU A 109 -22.20 13.95 13.63
CA LEU A 109 -21.69 12.75 14.31
C LEU A 109 -20.16 12.90 14.38
N PRO A 110 -19.51 12.54 15.49
CA PRO A 110 -18.05 12.46 15.57
C PRO A 110 -17.57 11.24 14.79
N GLN A 111 -17.73 11.24 13.46
CA GLN A 111 -17.10 10.21 12.65
C GLN A 111 -15.62 10.56 12.51
N ARG A 112 -14.78 9.64 12.99
CA ARG A 112 -13.36 9.67 12.69
C ARG A 112 -13.21 9.60 11.16
N GLY A 113 -12.56 10.60 10.57
CA GLY A 113 -12.31 10.66 9.13
C GLY A 113 -11.24 9.66 8.68
N ASN A 114 -10.70 9.86 7.48
CA ASN A 114 -9.63 9.00 6.96
C ASN A 114 -8.42 8.95 7.92
N LEU A 115 -7.86 7.76 8.10
CA LEU A 115 -6.62 7.52 8.82
C LEU A 115 -5.43 7.73 7.88
N ARG A 116 -4.38 8.39 8.37
CA ARG A 116 -3.13 8.58 7.65
C ARG A 116 -2.06 7.81 8.39
N ILE A 117 -1.63 6.68 7.82
CA ILE A 117 -0.68 5.80 8.49
C ILE A 117 0.53 5.52 7.60
N PRO A 118 1.74 5.43 8.15
CA PRO A 118 2.89 4.96 7.41
C PRO A 118 2.65 3.53 6.88
N ARG A 119 2.97 3.28 5.60
CA ARG A 119 2.80 1.94 5.00
C ARG A 119 3.50 0.84 5.81
N GLN A 120 4.70 1.12 6.33
CA GLN A 120 5.42 0.15 7.16
C GLN A 120 4.70 -0.19 8.46
N ALA A 121 4.03 0.77 9.10
CA ALA A 121 3.26 0.52 10.31
C ALA A 121 2.12 -0.46 10.01
N LEU A 122 1.38 -0.26 8.91
CA LEU A 122 0.33 -1.19 8.49
C LEU A 122 0.89 -2.58 8.19
N ARG A 123 1.99 -2.67 7.42
CA ARG A 123 2.63 -3.97 7.11
C ARG A 123 3.04 -4.71 8.38
N LYS A 124 3.60 -3.99 9.37
CA LYS A 124 3.99 -4.56 10.65
C LYS A 124 2.77 -5.09 11.41
N MET A 125 1.69 -4.31 11.48
CA MET A 125 0.45 -4.73 12.13
C MET A 125 -0.16 -5.99 11.50
N LEU A 126 -0.12 -6.10 10.16
CA LEU A 126 -0.59 -7.28 9.45
C LEU A 126 0.29 -8.49 9.76
N LEU A 127 1.61 -8.33 9.63
CA LEU A 127 2.58 -9.39 9.92
C LEU A 127 2.44 -9.91 11.36
N ASP A 128 2.27 -9.02 12.33
CA ASP A 128 2.10 -9.37 13.75
C ASP A 128 0.81 -10.13 14.05
N ARG A 129 -0.16 -10.10 13.13
CA ARG A 129 -1.43 -10.84 13.25
C ARG A 129 -1.40 -12.21 12.58
N LEU A 130 -0.43 -12.46 11.70
CA LEU A 130 -0.26 -13.77 11.07
C LEU A 130 0.34 -14.75 12.07
N HIS A 131 0.06 -16.04 11.89
CA HIS A 131 0.73 -17.07 12.68
C HIS A 131 2.24 -17.08 12.41
N ALA A 132 3.01 -17.52 13.41
CA ALA A 132 4.44 -17.70 13.26
C ALA A 132 4.75 -18.70 12.14
N GLY A 133 5.62 -18.33 11.20
CA GLY A 133 5.99 -19.17 10.07
C GLY A 133 5.06 -19.09 8.85
N THR A 134 3.97 -18.33 8.93
CA THR A 134 3.08 -18.10 7.77
C THR A 134 3.81 -17.40 6.64
N VAL A 135 4.65 -16.41 6.94
CA VAL A 135 5.48 -15.73 5.94
C VAL A 135 6.83 -16.43 5.80
N ARG A 136 7.13 -16.86 4.57
CA ARG A 136 8.40 -17.47 4.16
C ARG A 136 9.17 -16.48 3.28
N TRP A 137 10.20 -15.88 3.86
CA TRP A 137 11.07 -14.89 3.23
C TRP A 137 12.10 -15.56 2.29
N GLY A 138 12.71 -14.79 1.39
CA GLY A 138 13.69 -15.30 0.41
C GLY A 138 13.11 -16.25 -0.65
N HIS A 139 11.78 -16.24 -0.84
CA HIS A 139 11.05 -17.08 -1.78
C HIS A 139 10.51 -16.25 -2.94
N ARG A 140 11.39 -15.90 -3.89
CA ARG A 140 10.99 -15.29 -5.16
C ARG A 140 10.40 -16.36 -6.08
N LEU A 141 9.12 -16.25 -6.42
CA LEU A 141 8.46 -17.15 -7.36
C LEU A 141 9.06 -16.99 -8.77
N MET A 142 9.50 -18.11 -9.36
CA MET A 142 10.06 -18.18 -10.71
C MET A 142 9.12 -18.88 -11.70
N GLY A 143 8.22 -19.73 -11.21
CA GLY A 143 7.25 -20.43 -12.04
C GLY A 143 6.23 -21.17 -11.20
N TYR A 144 5.13 -21.55 -11.82
CA TYR A 144 4.14 -22.44 -11.23
C TYR A 144 3.53 -23.35 -12.30
N GLU A 145 3.11 -24.53 -11.88
CA GLU A 145 2.46 -25.53 -12.72
C GLU A 145 1.14 -25.94 -12.09
N GLU A 146 0.05 -25.86 -12.86
CA GLU A 146 -1.28 -26.32 -12.42
C GLU A 146 -1.41 -27.80 -12.74
N HIS A 147 -1.95 -28.57 -11.79
CA HIS A 147 -2.15 -30.02 -11.93
C HIS A 147 -3.64 -30.34 -11.91
N PRO A 148 -4.31 -30.39 -13.08
CA PRO A 148 -5.75 -30.64 -13.17
C PRO A 148 -6.14 -32.00 -12.59
N ASP A 149 -5.31 -33.02 -12.80
CA ASP A 149 -5.61 -34.42 -12.47
C ASP A 149 -5.38 -34.76 -10.99
N ALA A 150 -4.54 -33.98 -10.29
CA ALA A 150 -4.22 -34.16 -8.87
C ALA A 150 -4.84 -33.10 -7.95
N ALA A 151 -5.55 -32.11 -8.51
CA ALA A 151 -6.08 -30.93 -7.84
C ALA A 151 -5.00 -30.17 -7.02
N GLY A 152 -4.21 -29.33 -7.69
CA GLY A 152 -3.25 -28.47 -7.00
C GLY A 152 -2.36 -27.65 -7.92
N VAL A 153 -1.35 -27.01 -7.33
CA VAL A 153 -0.36 -26.17 -8.00
C VAL A 153 1.02 -26.38 -7.37
N SER A 154 2.01 -26.66 -8.22
CA SER A 154 3.44 -26.62 -7.86
C SER A 154 3.96 -25.20 -8.00
N LEU A 155 4.82 -24.77 -7.08
CA LEU A 155 5.52 -23.49 -7.12
C LEU A 155 7.03 -23.74 -7.13
N THR A 156 7.75 -23.06 -8.01
CA THR A 156 9.22 -23.11 -8.08
C THR A 156 9.79 -21.75 -7.73
N PHE A 157 10.76 -21.72 -6.82
CA PHE A 157 11.37 -20.49 -6.30
C PHE A 157 12.83 -20.34 -6.71
N GLU A 158 13.33 -19.11 -6.73
CA GLU A 158 14.71 -18.74 -7.10
C GLU A 158 15.76 -19.42 -6.20
N ASN A 159 15.41 -19.68 -4.94
CA ASN A 159 16.24 -20.40 -3.98
C ASN A 159 16.28 -21.93 -4.21
N GLY A 160 15.64 -22.44 -5.27
CA GLY A 160 15.55 -23.87 -5.60
C GLY A 160 14.48 -24.64 -4.84
N SER A 161 13.76 -24.01 -3.92
CA SER A 161 12.66 -24.65 -3.21
C SER A 161 11.47 -24.90 -4.15
N VAL A 162 10.78 -26.00 -3.89
CA VAL A 162 9.54 -26.38 -4.59
C VAL A 162 8.46 -26.62 -3.55
N GLU A 163 7.30 -26.01 -3.74
CA GLU A 163 6.18 -26.10 -2.81
C GLU A 163 4.92 -26.55 -3.53
N GLN A 164 4.05 -27.23 -2.79
CA GLN A 164 2.76 -27.70 -3.28
C GLN A 164 1.63 -27.00 -2.54
N ALA A 165 0.63 -26.52 -3.27
CA ALA A 165 -0.56 -25.92 -2.70
C ALA A 165 -1.83 -26.40 -3.41
N ALA A 166 -2.96 -26.34 -2.71
CA ALA A 166 -4.27 -26.60 -3.31
C ALA A 166 -4.75 -25.40 -4.14
N LEU A 167 -4.29 -24.19 -3.81
CA LEU A 167 -4.65 -22.94 -4.46
C LEU A 167 -3.46 -21.97 -4.42
N LEU A 168 -3.25 -21.25 -5.52
CA LEU A 168 -2.31 -20.14 -5.61
C LEU A 168 -3.08 -18.82 -5.72
N VAL A 169 -2.76 -17.87 -4.85
CA VAL A 169 -3.26 -16.49 -4.93
C VAL A 169 -2.14 -15.58 -5.40
N GLY A 170 -2.30 -14.97 -6.58
CA GLY A 170 -1.36 -13.99 -7.11
C GLY A 170 -1.50 -12.63 -6.43
N ALA A 171 -0.61 -12.35 -5.49
CA ALA A 171 -0.51 -11.08 -4.77
C ALA A 171 0.92 -10.50 -4.79
N ASP A 172 1.63 -10.72 -5.90
CA ASP A 172 3.05 -10.41 -6.14
C ASP A 172 3.29 -9.04 -6.83
N GLY A 173 2.29 -8.16 -6.82
CA GLY A 173 2.40 -6.76 -7.21
C GLY A 173 2.26 -6.47 -8.71
N VAL A 174 2.62 -5.26 -9.13
CA VAL A 174 2.37 -4.78 -10.50
C VAL A 174 3.13 -5.55 -11.59
N ASN A 175 4.28 -6.13 -11.24
CA ASN A 175 5.10 -6.97 -12.12
C ASN A 175 4.86 -8.46 -11.86
N SER A 176 3.61 -8.82 -11.54
CA SER A 176 3.22 -10.18 -11.15
C SER A 176 3.53 -11.20 -12.25
N LEU A 177 4.25 -12.26 -11.88
CA LEU A 177 4.54 -13.40 -12.75
C LEU A 177 3.27 -14.20 -13.02
N ILE A 178 2.42 -14.33 -12.00
CA ILE A 178 1.14 -15.02 -12.11
C ILE A 178 0.23 -14.29 -13.11
N ARG A 179 0.17 -12.96 -13.03
CA ARG A 179 -0.59 -12.15 -13.97
C ARG A 179 -0.09 -12.33 -15.40
N THR A 180 1.23 -12.35 -15.63
CA THR A 180 1.78 -12.53 -16.99
C THR A 180 1.45 -13.89 -17.61
N HIS A 181 1.25 -14.93 -16.80
CA HIS A 181 0.84 -16.25 -17.29
C HIS A 181 -0.68 -16.35 -17.52
N LYS A 182 -1.49 -15.59 -16.77
CA LYS A 182 -2.97 -15.64 -16.87
C LYS A 182 -3.58 -14.60 -17.79
N THR A 183 -2.89 -13.48 -18.00
CA THR A 183 -3.36 -12.35 -18.82
C THR A 183 -2.21 -11.79 -19.63
N LEU A 184 -2.47 -11.33 -20.85
CA LEU A 184 -1.45 -10.83 -21.78
C LEU A 184 -1.37 -9.30 -21.84
N ASP A 185 -2.05 -8.58 -20.94
CA ASP A 185 -2.09 -7.12 -20.99
C ASP A 185 -0.79 -6.52 -20.44
N PRO A 186 -0.03 -5.75 -21.24
CA PRO A 186 1.18 -5.09 -20.76
C PRO A 186 0.85 -3.95 -19.80
N LEU A 187 1.81 -3.59 -18.95
CA LEU A 187 1.73 -2.34 -18.20
C LEU A 187 1.80 -1.16 -19.17
N LYS A 188 0.95 -0.15 -18.95
CA LYS A 188 0.93 1.07 -19.75
C LYS A 188 1.38 2.23 -18.90
N TYR A 189 2.41 2.94 -19.36
CA TYR A 189 2.81 4.19 -18.73
C TYR A 189 1.72 5.25 -18.91
N LEU A 190 1.41 5.98 -17.84
CA LEU A 190 0.31 6.93 -17.80
C LEU A 190 0.71 8.37 -18.17
N GLY A 191 1.97 8.61 -18.56
CA GLY A 191 2.45 9.96 -18.88
C GLY A 191 2.67 10.85 -17.65
N VAL A 192 2.61 10.28 -16.44
CA VAL A 192 2.77 11.00 -15.17
C VAL A 192 3.92 10.39 -14.38
N MET A 193 4.86 11.22 -13.96
CA MET A 193 5.90 10.86 -13.02
C MET A 193 5.55 11.38 -11.63
N ILE A 194 5.91 10.61 -10.60
CA ILE A 194 5.70 10.96 -9.20
C ILE A 194 7.04 10.83 -8.48
N ILE A 195 7.49 11.93 -7.87
CA ILE A 195 8.60 11.96 -6.93
C ILE A 195 8.01 12.24 -5.55
N LEU A 196 8.37 11.40 -4.57
CA LEU A 196 7.91 11.53 -3.19
C LEU A 196 9.09 11.60 -2.25
N GLY A 197 8.91 12.31 -1.14
CA GLY A 197 9.90 12.39 -0.09
C GLY A 197 9.30 12.71 1.26
N LEU A 198 10.13 12.60 2.28
CA LEU A 198 9.82 12.99 3.64
C LEU A 198 10.65 14.21 4.00
N ALA A 199 10.06 15.17 4.68
CA ALA A 199 10.77 16.35 5.16
C ALA A 199 10.27 16.72 6.56
N PRO A 200 11.17 17.17 7.47
CA PRO A 200 10.73 17.81 8.70
C PRO A 200 9.98 19.10 8.38
N TYR A 201 9.02 19.49 9.22
CA TYR A 201 8.35 20.78 9.10
C TYR A 201 8.35 21.52 10.44
N ARG A 202 8.26 22.85 10.37
CA ARG A 202 8.17 23.75 11.54
C ARG A 202 7.07 24.79 11.40
N HIS A 203 6.36 24.81 10.27
CA HIS A 203 5.37 25.83 9.97
C HIS A 203 3.99 25.39 10.44
N ALA A 204 3.31 26.23 11.23
CA ALA A 204 1.98 25.93 11.78
C ALA A 204 0.92 25.66 10.70
N LEU A 205 1.12 26.18 9.48
CA LEU A 205 0.22 25.86 8.36
C LEU A 205 0.27 24.39 7.97
N LEU A 206 1.38 23.66 8.16
CA LEU A 206 1.50 22.24 7.80
C LEU A 206 1.06 21.30 8.93
N ASP A 207 0.77 21.84 10.12
CA ASP A 207 0.30 21.05 11.26
C ASP A 207 -1.12 20.52 10.99
N GLU A 208 -1.23 19.19 11.00
CA GLU A 208 -2.43 18.43 10.67
C GLU A 208 -3.17 18.89 9.38
N ARG A 209 -2.42 19.39 8.40
CA ARG A 209 -2.98 20.00 7.19
C ARG A 209 -2.27 19.51 5.94
N GLY A 210 -3.05 19.30 4.88
CA GLY A 210 -2.54 19.00 3.55
C GLY A 210 -2.59 20.21 2.63
N PHE A 211 -1.53 20.39 1.82
CA PHE A 211 -1.46 21.46 0.82
C PHE A 211 -1.38 20.85 -0.56
N TYR A 212 -2.09 21.45 -1.50
CA TYR A 212 -2.03 21.13 -2.91
C TYR A 212 -1.72 22.42 -3.65
N THR A 213 -0.69 22.42 -4.48
CA THR A 213 -0.41 23.51 -5.43
C THR A 213 -0.54 22.94 -6.83
N LEU A 214 -1.36 23.59 -7.64
CA LEU A 214 -1.68 23.18 -9.00
C LEU A 214 -1.35 24.32 -9.97
N ASP A 215 -0.66 24.00 -11.05
CA ASP A 215 -0.35 24.97 -12.14
C ASP A 215 -0.88 24.50 -13.52
N GLY A 216 -1.59 23.35 -13.54
CA GLY A 216 -2.08 22.69 -14.76
C GLY A 216 -1.18 21.57 -15.31
N THR A 217 0.11 21.54 -14.95
CA THR A 217 1.10 20.55 -15.42
C THR A 217 1.82 19.81 -14.29
N HIS A 218 1.91 20.42 -13.12
CA HIS A 218 2.45 19.94 -11.87
C HIS A 218 1.36 19.93 -10.78
N ARG A 219 1.54 18.98 -9.86
CA ARG A 219 0.87 18.97 -8.57
C ARG A 219 1.91 18.75 -7.49
N LEU A 220 2.14 19.76 -6.66
CA LEU A 220 2.81 19.57 -5.38
C LEU A 220 1.76 19.27 -4.32
N PHE A 221 1.92 18.16 -3.60
CA PHE A 221 1.05 17.74 -2.52
C PHE A 221 1.87 17.52 -1.26
N THR A 222 1.35 17.94 -0.11
CA THR A 222 1.91 17.61 1.20
C THR A 222 0.85 17.05 2.13
N MET A 223 1.26 16.17 3.04
CA MET A 223 0.44 15.71 4.15
C MET A 223 1.30 15.34 5.36
N PRO A 224 0.76 15.43 6.59
CA PRO A 224 1.40 14.90 7.78
C PRO A 224 1.77 13.42 7.61
N PHE A 225 2.98 13.04 8.07
CA PHE A 225 3.49 11.66 7.98
C PHE A 225 3.92 11.10 9.33
N SER A 226 4.59 11.89 10.17
CA SER A 226 4.92 11.53 11.56
C SER A 226 4.71 12.72 12.48
N LYS A 227 4.25 12.44 13.70
CA LYS A 227 4.11 13.42 14.79
C LYS A 227 5.45 13.85 15.40
N GLY A 228 6.54 13.20 15.01
CA GLY A 228 7.84 13.40 15.66
C GLY A 228 7.89 12.79 17.05
N THR A 229 8.99 13.01 17.75
CA THR A 229 9.22 12.63 19.15
C THR A 229 9.86 13.81 19.88
N GLU A 230 10.21 13.66 21.16
CA GLU A 230 10.98 14.70 21.87
C GLU A 230 12.34 14.99 21.21
N SER A 231 12.92 14.00 20.52
CA SER A 231 14.23 14.11 19.88
C SER A 231 14.17 14.33 18.36
N GLU A 232 13.03 14.10 17.71
CA GLU A 232 12.87 14.20 16.26
C GLU A 232 11.70 15.11 15.88
N PRO A 233 11.89 16.07 14.95
CA PRO A 233 10.80 16.94 14.52
C PRO A 233 9.70 16.14 13.80
N PRO A 234 8.44 16.64 13.81
CA PRO A 234 7.40 16.05 13.01
C PRO A 234 7.74 16.17 11.51
N THR A 235 7.28 15.20 10.72
CA THR A 235 7.56 15.13 9.29
C THR A 235 6.29 15.14 8.46
N ILE A 236 6.40 15.74 7.27
CA ILE A 236 5.43 15.61 6.20
C ILE A 236 5.95 14.63 5.16
N MET A 237 5.01 14.00 4.46
CA MET A 237 5.26 13.45 3.14
C MET A 237 4.89 14.51 2.12
N TRP A 238 5.81 14.77 1.19
CA TRP A 238 5.55 15.60 0.02
C TRP A 238 5.61 14.73 -1.24
N GLN A 239 4.86 15.16 -2.25
CA GLN A 239 4.77 14.49 -3.54
C GLN A 239 4.71 15.54 -4.64
N LEU A 240 5.68 15.53 -5.55
CA LEU A 240 5.60 16.25 -6.82
C LEU A 240 5.12 15.27 -7.89
N SER A 241 4.02 15.59 -8.56
CA SER A 241 3.53 14.88 -9.73
C SER A 241 3.57 15.78 -10.93
N PHE A 242 4.05 15.29 -12.07
CA PHE A 242 4.19 16.08 -13.28
C PHE A 242 4.10 15.22 -14.53
N THR A 243 3.76 15.86 -15.64
CA THR A 243 3.68 15.24 -16.96
C THR A 243 4.82 15.73 -17.86
N GLY A 244 4.84 15.29 -19.13
CA GLY A 244 5.77 15.78 -20.14
C GLY A 244 7.04 14.94 -20.32
N LEU A 245 7.17 13.83 -19.60
CA LEU A 245 8.18 12.81 -19.87
C LEU A 245 7.53 11.59 -20.51
N ASP A 246 8.13 11.07 -21.58
CA ASP A 246 7.84 9.72 -22.06
C ASP A 246 8.35 8.65 -21.08
N GLU A 247 8.02 7.38 -21.34
CA GLU A 247 8.39 6.29 -20.43
C GLU A 247 9.91 6.09 -20.30
N GLN A 248 10.66 6.30 -21.38
CA GLN A 248 12.11 6.12 -21.39
C GLN A 248 12.79 7.22 -20.57
N GLN A 249 12.37 8.47 -20.75
CA GLN A 249 12.84 9.62 -19.99
C GLN A 249 12.50 9.46 -18.50
N ALA A 250 11.27 9.04 -18.17
CA ALA A 250 10.87 8.81 -16.78
C ALA A 250 11.72 7.72 -16.11
N ARG A 251 12.05 6.63 -16.83
CA ARG A 251 12.95 5.57 -16.33
C ARG A 251 14.37 6.06 -16.13
N GLN A 252 14.91 6.87 -17.05
CA GLN A 252 16.24 7.46 -16.91
C GLN A 252 16.32 8.38 -15.70
N LEU A 253 15.32 9.24 -15.48
CA LEU A 253 15.25 10.11 -14.33
C LEU A 253 15.14 9.31 -13.02
N ALA A 254 14.27 8.27 -12.97
CA ALA A 254 14.16 7.39 -11.82
C ALA A 254 15.46 6.67 -11.46
N ALA A 255 16.31 6.39 -12.44
CA ALA A 255 17.61 5.74 -12.24
C ALA A 255 18.70 6.66 -11.65
N GLN A 256 18.48 7.97 -11.58
CA GLN A 256 19.46 8.93 -11.01
C GLN A 256 19.57 8.86 -9.49
N GLY A 257 18.72 8.08 -8.82
CA GLY A 257 18.72 7.94 -7.37
C GLY A 257 18.21 9.19 -6.63
N SER A 258 18.25 9.15 -5.30
CA SER A 258 17.61 10.17 -4.46
C SER A 258 18.19 11.58 -4.68
N ALA A 259 19.50 11.71 -4.90
CA ALA A 259 20.12 13.02 -5.12
C ALA A 259 19.66 13.66 -6.43
N GLY A 260 19.65 12.91 -7.53
CA GLY A 260 19.16 13.41 -8.82
C GLY A 260 17.67 13.75 -8.80
N LEU A 261 16.85 12.91 -8.14
CA LEU A 261 15.42 13.17 -7.99
C LEU A 261 15.12 14.42 -7.14
N VAL A 262 15.91 14.68 -6.10
CA VAL A 262 15.78 15.93 -5.32
C VAL A 262 16.17 17.13 -6.17
N GLN A 263 17.25 17.04 -6.94
CA GLN A 263 17.67 18.11 -7.83
C GLN A 263 16.60 18.45 -8.87
N GLU A 264 16.01 17.43 -9.51
CA GLU A 264 14.89 17.60 -10.46
C GLU A 264 13.70 18.32 -9.81
N VAL A 265 13.33 17.93 -8.59
CA VAL A 265 12.24 18.60 -7.85
C VAL A 265 12.57 20.06 -7.61
N LEU A 266 13.80 20.38 -7.19
CA LEU A 266 14.22 21.76 -6.93
C LEU A 266 14.22 22.59 -8.21
N GLU A 267 14.67 22.06 -9.33
CA GLU A 267 14.66 22.74 -10.63
C GLU A 267 13.23 23.05 -11.10
N ARG A 268 12.34 22.07 -11.03
CA ARG A 268 10.92 22.27 -11.36
C ARG A 268 10.26 23.30 -10.47
N VAL A 269 10.46 23.21 -9.16
CA VAL A 269 9.83 24.14 -8.21
C VAL A 269 10.37 25.57 -8.38
N ARG A 270 11.66 25.76 -8.70
CA ARG A 270 12.21 27.10 -8.99
C ARG A 270 11.59 27.71 -10.23
N ALA A 271 11.43 26.93 -11.29
CA ALA A 271 10.80 27.39 -12.53
C ALA A 271 9.32 27.82 -12.34
N LEU A 272 8.67 27.44 -11.24
CA LEU A 272 7.31 27.90 -10.90
C LEU A 272 7.28 29.26 -10.19
N GLY A 273 8.42 29.73 -9.67
CA GLY A 273 8.52 30.99 -8.93
C GLY A 273 9.07 32.16 -9.75
N GLU A 274 9.45 31.91 -11.01
CA GLU A 274 9.86 32.91 -12.02
C GLU A 274 8.67 33.29 -12.90
#